data_AF-A0A3D1HLW8-F1
#
_entry.id   AF-A0A3D1HLW8-F1
#
_cell.length_a   1.000
_cell.length_b   1.000
_cell.length_c   1.000
_cell.angle_alpha   90.00
_cell.angle_beta   90.00
_cell.angle_gamma   90.00
#
_symmetry.space_group_name_H-M   'P 1'
#
loop_
_entity.id
_entity.type
_entity.pdbx_description
1 polymer ?
#
loop_
_entity_poly.entity_id
_entity_poly.type
_entity_poly.pdbx_seq_one_letter_code
_entity_poly.pdbx_strand_id
1 'polypeptide(L)'
;MKKRILIFAAAISFAISICAVPAKPRKWQVKQSDGTSLTVMVRGDENFHFTCTTDGLPLVKNTDGSYYYAVLNKDKKLIASNQIAHDATTRND
;
A
#
# COMPACT_ATOMS: atom_id res chain seq x y z
N MET A 1 -12.82 -44.94 21.73
CA MET A 1 -12.15 -43.61 21.88
C MET A 1 -11.24 -43.27 20.70
N LYS A 2 -10.36 -44.17 20.24
CA LYS A 2 -9.44 -43.96 19.11
C LYS A 2 -10.10 -43.51 17.79
N LYS A 3 -11.27 -44.07 17.45
CA LYS A 3 -12.04 -43.70 16.24
C LYS A 3 -12.54 -42.25 16.23
N ARG A 4 -12.97 -41.73 17.40
CA ARG A 4 -13.43 -40.34 17.53
C ARG A 4 -12.26 -39.35 17.42
N ILE A 5 -11.10 -39.73 17.95
CA ILE A 5 -9.86 -38.95 17.82
C ILE A 5 -9.42 -38.89 16.35
N LEU A 6 -9.49 -40.01 15.61
CA LEU A 6 -9.19 -40.02 14.18
C LEU A 6 -10.11 -39.11 13.36
N ILE A 7 -11.41 -39.11 13.67
CA ILE A 7 -12.40 -38.25 12.99
C ILE A 7 -12.12 -36.77 13.29
N PHE A 8 -11.80 -36.42 14.54
CA PHE A 8 -11.42 -35.06 14.90
C PHE A 8 -10.11 -34.62 14.23
N ALA A 9 -9.11 -35.50 14.18
CA ALA A 9 -7.84 -35.20 13.51
C ALA A 9 -8.01 -34.98 12.00
N ALA A 10 -8.85 -35.79 11.34
CA ALA A 10 -9.18 -35.62 9.93
C ALA A 10 -9.93 -34.31 9.64
N ALA A 11 -10.83 -33.89 10.55
CA ALA A 11 -11.54 -32.61 10.43
C ALA A 11 -10.62 -31.39 10.58
N ILE A 12 -9.62 -31.47 11.47
CA ILE A 12 -8.62 -30.39 11.66
C ILE A 12 -7.71 -30.26 10.44
N SER A 13 -7.29 -31.36 9.81
CA SER A 13 -6.45 -31.32 8.60
C SER A 13 -7.14 -30.67 7.38
N PHE A 14 -8.48 -30.66 7.32
CA PHE A 14 -9.22 -30.01 6.23
C PHE A 14 -9.38 -28.50 6.43
N ALA A 15 -9.16 -27.98 7.65
CA ALA A 15 -9.31 -26.57 7.98
C ALA A 15 -8.08 -25.70 7.66
N ILE A 16 -6.95 -26.32 7.26
CA ILE A 16 -5.66 -25.66 7.09
C ILE A 16 -5.35 -25.45 5.61
N SER A 17 -6.01 -24.48 4.97
CA SER A 17 -5.58 -23.97 3.65
C SER A 17 -6.19 -22.59 3.40
N ILE A 18 -5.62 -21.58 4.07
CA ILE A 18 -5.87 -20.17 3.75
C ILE A 18 -4.52 -19.57 3.37
N CYS A 19 -4.13 -19.71 2.09
CA CYS A 19 -2.96 -19.04 1.57
C CYS A 19 -3.34 -17.59 1.23
N ALA A 20 -2.66 -16.61 1.84
CA ALA A 20 -2.79 -15.22 1.45
C ALA A 20 -2.27 -15.04 0.02
N VAL A 21 -3.13 -14.56 -0.90
CA VAL A 21 -2.72 -14.18 -2.25
C VAL A 21 -2.19 -12.75 -2.18
N PRO A 22 -0.93 -12.48 -2.59
CA PRO A 22 -0.41 -11.12 -2.57
C PRO A 22 -1.30 -10.19 -3.40
N ALA A 23 -1.67 -9.05 -2.82
CA ALA A 23 -2.43 -8.03 -3.53
C ALA A 23 -1.67 -7.58 -4.78
N LYS A 24 -2.31 -7.70 -5.97
CA LYS A 24 -1.75 -7.15 -7.20
C LYS A 24 -1.71 -5.62 -7.08
N PRO A 25 -0.53 -4.97 -7.14
CA PRO A 25 -0.47 -3.53 -6.97
C PRO A 25 -1.18 -2.83 -8.13
N ARG A 26 -2.25 -2.09 -7.83
CA ARG A 26 -2.93 -1.25 -8.82
C ARG A 26 -2.13 0.03 -9.01
N LYS A 27 -1.81 0.34 -10.27
CA LYS A 27 -1.18 1.60 -10.68
C LYS A 27 -2.20 2.47 -11.41
N TRP A 28 -2.16 3.78 -11.20
CA TRP A 28 -2.94 4.74 -11.98
C TRP A 28 -2.21 6.08 -12.04
N GLN A 29 -2.53 6.85 -13.08
CA GLN A 29 -1.93 8.17 -13.29
C GLN A 29 -2.81 9.25 -12.69
N VAL A 30 -2.19 10.28 -12.10
CA VAL A 30 -2.86 11.46 -11.56
C VAL A 30 -2.18 12.72 -12.08
N LYS A 31 -2.97 13.76 -12.31
CA LYS A 31 -2.47 15.10 -12.65
C LYS A 31 -2.18 15.84 -11.34
N GLN A 32 -0.98 16.38 -11.22
CA GLN A 32 -0.54 17.18 -10.07
C GLN A 32 -0.91 18.66 -10.28
N SER A 33 -0.97 19.44 -9.20
CA SER A 33 -1.30 20.87 -9.24
C SER A 33 -0.28 21.72 -10.02
N ASP A 34 0.97 21.26 -10.13
CA ASP A 34 2.02 21.87 -10.93
C ASP A 34 1.93 21.53 -12.43
N GLY A 35 0.91 20.77 -12.85
CA GLY A 35 0.70 20.37 -14.22
C GLY A 35 1.50 19.13 -14.65
N THR A 36 2.32 18.54 -13.79
CA THR A 36 2.98 17.27 -14.08
C THR A 36 2.02 16.07 -13.93
N SER A 37 2.43 14.92 -14.48
CA SER A 37 1.72 13.66 -14.29
C SER A 37 2.53 12.76 -13.37
N LEU A 38 1.87 12.15 -12.39
CA LEU A 38 2.47 11.20 -11.46
C LEU A 38 1.80 9.83 -11.60
N THR A 39 2.59 8.76 -11.66
CA THR A 39 2.09 7.40 -11.58
C THR A 39 2.15 6.92 -10.13
N VAL A 40 0.99 6.71 -9.52
CA VAL A 40 0.87 6.24 -8.14
C VAL A 40 0.45 4.78 -8.08
N MET A 41 0.76 4.13 -6.97
CA MET A 41 0.34 2.76 -6.70
C MET A 41 0.01 2.56 -5.22
N VAL A 42 -0.89 1.62 -4.91
CA VAL A 42 -1.11 1.17 -3.53
C VAL A 42 -0.21 -0.03 -3.24
N ARG A 43 0.41 -0.02 -2.07
CA ARG A 43 1.15 -1.14 -1.48
C ARG A 43 0.56 -1.46 -0.11
N GLY A 44 0.69 -2.71 0.31
CA GLY A 44 0.17 -3.18 1.60
C GLY A 44 -0.54 -4.51 1.50
N ASP A 45 -1.21 -4.84 2.60
CA ASP A 45 -2.07 -6.00 2.79
C ASP A 45 -3.45 -5.57 3.35
N GLU A 46 -4.25 -6.53 3.81
CA GLU A 46 -5.57 -6.30 4.37
C GLU A 46 -5.56 -5.48 5.67
N ASN A 47 -4.44 -5.47 6.39
CA ASN A 47 -4.30 -4.79 7.67
C ASN A 47 -3.74 -3.37 7.50
N PHE A 48 -2.90 -3.17 6.49
CA PHE A 48 -2.23 -1.89 6.27
C PHE A 48 -1.96 -1.64 4.79
N HIS A 49 -2.35 -0.47 4.30
CA HIS A 49 -2.00 -0.02 2.96
C HIS A 49 -1.60 1.44 2.92
N PHE A 50 -0.77 1.79 1.95
CA PHE A 50 -0.32 3.13 1.68
C PHE A 50 -0.15 3.37 0.19
N THR A 51 -0.33 4.63 -0.21
CA THR A 51 -0.07 5.06 -1.58
C THR A 51 1.40 5.44 -1.69
N CYS A 52 2.05 5.03 -2.76
CA CYS A 52 3.43 5.36 -3.05
C CYS A 52 3.66 5.62 -4.54
N THR A 53 4.82 6.19 -4.85
CA THR A 53 5.34 6.24 -6.21
C THR A 53 5.72 4.84 -6.71
N THR A 54 5.99 4.69 -8.01
CA THR A 54 6.37 3.39 -8.59
C THR A 54 7.66 2.80 -8.02
N ASP A 55 8.56 3.64 -7.52
CA ASP A 55 9.80 3.30 -6.82
C ASP A 55 9.65 3.17 -5.29
N GLY A 56 8.43 3.34 -4.75
CA GLY A 56 8.11 2.98 -3.37
C GLY A 56 8.14 4.13 -2.35
N LEU A 57 8.31 5.39 -2.77
CA LEU A 57 8.26 6.53 -1.85
C LEU A 57 6.82 6.78 -1.38
N PRO A 58 6.54 6.78 -0.06
CA PRO A 58 5.19 6.97 0.45
C PRO A 58 4.64 8.37 0.17
N LEU A 59 3.34 8.44 -0.09
CA LEU A 59 2.64 9.66 -0.49
C LEU A 59 1.45 9.94 0.44
N VAL A 60 1.20 11.23 0.66
CA VAL A 60 -0.02 11.74 1.31
C VAL A 60 -0.72 12.68 0.33
N LYS A 61 -2.02 12.49 0.17
CA LYS A 61 -2.85 13.39 -0.63
C LYS A 61 -3.22 14.61 0.23
N ASN A 62 -2.90 15.81 -0.24
CA ASN A 62 -3.22 17.04 0.47
C ASN A 62 -4.62 17.57 0.09
N THR A 63 -5.09 18.62 0.75
CA THR A 63 -6.42 19.21 0.55
C THR A 63 -6.62 19.81 -0.85
N ASP A 64 -5.52 20.15 -1.54
CA ASP A 64 -5.54 20.63 -2.94
C ASP A 64 -5.76 19.49 -3.95
N GLY A 65 -5.76 18.24 -3.49
CA GLY A 65 -5.93 17.06 -4.33
C GLY A 65 -4.64 16.48 -4.90
N SER A 66 -3.50 17.12 -4.68
CA SER A 66 -2.18 16.68 -5.16
C SER A 66 -1.55 15.69 -4.18
N TYR A 67 -0.58 14.91 -4.68
CA TYR A 67 0.19 14.00 -3.84
C TYR A 67 1.53 14.63 -3.49
N TYR A 68 1.86 14.58 -2.20
CA TYR A 68 3.12 15.05 -1.63
C TYR A 68 3.86 13.88 -1.00
N TYR A 69 5.18 13.98 -0.89
CA TYR A 69 5.95 12.98 -0.14
C TYR A 69 5.51 12.96 1.32
N ALA A 70 5.36 11.77 1.88
CA ALA A 70 4.98 11.61 3.27
C ALA A 70 6.17 11.88 4.20
N VAL A 71 5.93 12.61 5.27
CA VAL A 71 6.88 12.83 6.37
C VAL A 71 6.23 12.51 7.71
N LEU A 72 7.03 12.17 8.71
CA LEU A 72 6.52 11.94 10.06
C LEU A 72 6.41 13.26 10.80
N ASN A 73 5.24 13.51 11.40
CA ASN A 73 5.08 14.58 12.37
C ASN A 73 5.66 14.17 13.74
N LYS A 74 5.62 15.09 14.72
CA LYS A 74 6.11 14.85 16.09
C LYS A 74 5.42 13.65 16.78
N ASP A 75 4.20 13.33 16.38
CA ASP A 75 3.38 12.24 16.93
C ASP A 75 3.52 10.93 16.13
N LYS A 76 4.53 10.82 15.25
CA LYS A 76 4.77 9.66 14.38
C LYS A 76 3.62 9.34 13.41
N LYS A 77 2.81 10.35 13.05
CA LYS A 77 1.80 10.24 12.00
C LYS A 77 2.38 10.70 10.67
N LEU A 78 2.03 9.98 9.60
CA LEU A 78 2.36 10.39 8.23
C LEU A 78 1.50 11.60 7.85
N ILE A 79 2.18 12.70 7.48
CA ILE A 79 1.58 13.93 6.97
C ILE A 79 2.20 14.29 5.62
N ALA A 80 1.54 15.16 4.86
CA ALA A 80 2.10 15.70 3.63
C ALA A 80 3.31 16.59 3.95
N SER A 81 4.38 16.45 3.17
CA SER A 81 5.49 17.40 3.14
C SER A 81 5.13 18.65 2.31
N ASN A 82 6.09 19.58 2.20
CA ASN A 82 5.98 20.73 1.31
C ASN A 82 6.40 20.42 -0.14
N GLN A 83 6.83 19.19 -0.43
CA GLN A 83 7.33 18.80 -1.75
C GLN A 83 6.29 17.94 -2.49
N ILE A 84 5.80 18.47 -3.61
CA ILE A 84 4.92 17.74 -4.51
C ILE A 84 5.68 16.55 -5.12
N ALA A 85 5.00 15.42 -5.30
CA ALA A 85 5.63 14.20 -5.74
C ALA A 85 5.65 14.07 -7.27
N HIS A 86 6.81 13.66 -7.79
CA HIS A 86 7.02 13.40 -9.21
C HIS A 86 7.38 11.95 -9.49
N ASP A 87 7.13 11.52 -10.73
CA ASP A 87 7.56 10.21 -11.19
C ASP A 87 9.09 10.09 -11.09
N ALA A 88 9.59 8.91 -10.77
CA ALA A 88 11.01 8.70 -10.48
C ALA A 88 11.93 9.15 -11.63
N THR A 89 11.43 9.08 -12.86
CA THR A 89 12.15 9.49 -14.06
C THR A 89 12.36 11.00 -14.16
N THR A 90 11.47 11.83 -13.59
CA THR A 90 11.49 13.29 -13.79
C THR A 90 12.02 14.07 -12.58
N ARG A 91 12.59 13.39 -11.56
CA ARG A 91 13.07 14.06 -10.33
C ARG A 91 14.46 14.67 -10.46
N ASN A 92 15.27 14.16 -11.38
CA ASN A 92 16.67 14.53 -11.57
C ASN A 92 16.92 15.20 -12.92
N ASP A 93 15.86 15.51 -13.67
CA ASP A 93 15.92 16.29 -14.90
C ASP A 93 15.99 17.79 -14.57
#